data_AF-A0A7J9JSH6-F1
#
_entry.id   AF-A0A7J9JSH6-F1
#
_cell.length_a   1.000
_cell.length_b   1.000
_cell.length_c   1.000
_cell.angle_alpha   90.00
_cell.angle_beta   90.00
_cell.angle_gamma   90.00
#
_symmetry.space_group_name_H-M   'P 1'
#
loop_
_entity.id
_entity.type
_entity.pdbx_description
1 polymer ?
#
loop_
_entity_poly.entity_id
_entity_poly.type
_entity_poly.pdbx_seq_one_letter_code
_entity_poly.pdbx_strand_id
1 'polypeptide(L)'
;MGIFCFPAGRTFPLHDHPGMTVLSKLLYGSVYIKAYDWVRGETCSPRTNGLAGTAIDGIFNAPCEPSVLFPRSGGNIHSFTASTPCAILDVLSPPYSDDLGRPSTYFLDFPIPSLPGYAWLEEREVKLPCDLVVKGAPYLGPPLDVPVDDLC
;
A
#
# COMPACT_ATOMS: atom_id res chain seq x y z
N MET A 1 0.32 -12.05 -6.73
CA MET A 1 1.27 -11.10 -7.34
C MET A 1 0.50 -10.19 -8.26
N GLY A 2 0.84 -8.91 -8.32
CA GLY A 2 0.19 -7.94 -9.20
C GLY A 2 1.13 -6.83 -9.64
N ILE A 3 0.86 -6.21 -10.78
CA ILE A 3 1.58 -5.02 -11.24
C ILE A 3 0.57 -3.88 -11.32
N PHE A 4 0.85 -2.79 -10.62
CA PHE A 4 0.08 -1.56 -10.70
C PHE A 4 0.77 -0.60 -11.66
N CYS A 5 0.08 -0.25 -12.75
CA CYS A 5 0.53 0.74 -13.72
C CYS A 5 -0.16 2.09 -13.45
N PHE A 6 0.61 3.10 -13.09
CA PHE A 6 0.08 4.41 -12.75
C PHE A 6 0.35 5.43 -13.87
N PRO A 7 -0.67 6.17 -14.33
CA PRO A 7 -0.46 7.43 -15.02
C PRO A 7 0.19 8.46 -14.08
N ALA A 8 0.93 9.42 -14.64
CA ALA A 8 1.50 10.52 -13.87
C ALA A 8 0.40 11.31 -13.12
N GLY A 9 0.72 11.71 -11.88
CA GLY A 9 -0.16 12.44 -10.98
C GLY A 9 -1.25 11.61 -10.31
N ARG A 10 -1.33 10.29 -10.57
CA ARG A 10 -2.33 9.42 -9.92
C ARG A 10 -1.81 8.89 -8.58
N THR A 11 -2.73 8.81 -7.63
CA THR A 11 -2.44 8.33 -6.28
C THR A 11 -3.20 7.04 -5.99
N PHE A 12 -2.47 6.02 -5.52
CA PHE A 12 -3.07 4.95 -4.72
C PHE A 12 -3.15 5.46 -3.28
N PRO A 13 -4.36 5.66 -2.73
CA PRO A 13 -4.55 6.33 -1.45
C PRO A 13 -3.99 5.51 -0.29
N LEU A 14 -3.82 6.18 0.85
CA LEU A 14 -3.26 5.59 2.06
C LEU A 14 -4.09 4.37 2.50
N HIS A 15 -3.47 3.20 2.56
CA HIS A 15 -4.13 1.94 2.90
C HIS A 15 -3.20 0.99 3.66
N ASP A 16 -3.77 0.03 4.40
CA ASP A 16 -3.03 -0.97 5.18
C ASP A 16 -2.96 -2.35 4.52
N HIS A 17 -2.14 -3.22 5.13
CA HIS A 17 -1.90 -4.61 4.73
C HIS A 17 -2.00 -5.53 5.96
N PRO A 18 -3.22 -5.84 6.45
CA PRO A 18 -3.42 -6.46 7.76
C PRO A 18 -2.89 -7.89 7.82
N GLY A 19 -1.86 -8.12 8.64
CA GLY A 19 -1.26 -9.44 8.81
C GLY A 19 -0.39 -9.90 7.64
N MET A 20 0.00 -8.98 6.74
CA MET A 20 0.69 -9.31 5.50
C MET A 20 2.15 -8.83 5.50
N THR A 21 2.98 -9.57 4.80
CA THR A 21 4.29 -9.12 4.31
C THR A 21 4.16 -8.84 2.83
N VAL A 22 4.63 -7.68 2.39
CA VAL A 22 4.59 -7.29 0.97
C VAL A 22 5.97 -6.89 0.50
N LEU A 23 6.40 -7.49 -0.61
CA LEU A 23 7.59 -7.07 -1.35
C LEU A 23 7.13 -6.22 -2.54
N SER A 24 7.66 -5.01 -2.64
CA SER A 24 7.32 -4.04 -3.69
C SER A 24 8.55 -3.64 -4.48
N LYS A 25 8.45 -3.59 -5.80
CA LYS A 25 9.53 -3.16 -6.69
C LYS A 25 9.03 -2.18 -7.74
N LEU A 26 9.61 -0.98 -7.76
CA LEU A 26 9.43 -0.03 -8.85
C LEU A 26 10.15 -0.54 -10.10
N LEU A 27 9.38 -0.89 -11.13
CA LEU A 27 9.91 -1.46 -12.37
C LEU A 27 10.45 -0.36 -13.31
N TYR A 28 9.74 0.76 -13.39
CA TYR A 28 10.15 1.97 -14.13
C TYR A 28 9.45 3.22 -13.56
N GLY A 29 9.97 4.39 -13.91
CA GLY A 29 9.39 5.69 -13.56
C GLY A 29 9.80 6.20 -12.18
N SER A 30 9.03 7.15 -11.67
CA SER A 30 9.23 7.79 -10.37
C SER A 30 7.91 7.84 -9.59
N VAL A 31 7.97 7.50 -8.30
CA VAL A 31 6.83 7.51 -7.38
C VAL A 31 7.21 8.18 -6.07
N TYR A 32 6.32 9.04 -5.56
CA TYR A 32 6.37 9.51 -4.19
C TYR A 32 5.67 8.50 -3.29
N ILE A 33 6.36 8.04 -2.26
CA ILE A 33 5.86 7.08 -1.29
C ILE A 33 5.78 7.78 0.07
N LYS A 34 4.62 7.66 0.69
CA LYS A 34 4.38 8.05 2.07
C LYS A 34 3.87 6.83 2.82
N ALA A 35 4.56 6.43 3.87
CA ALA A 35 4.27 5.22 4.64
C ALA A 35 4.44 5.42 6.15
N TYR A 36 3.63 4.68 6.91
CA TYR A 36 3.54 4.75 8.36
C TYR A 36 3.45 3.36 8.98
N ASP A 37 3.87 3.28 10.24
CA ASP A 37 3.57 2.16 11.13
C ASP A 37 2.90 2.68 12.41
N TRP A 38 1.95 1.92 12.95
CA TRP A 38 1.28 2.28 14.20
C TRP A 38 2.28 2.32 15.36
N VAL A 39 2.30 3.44 16.09
CA VAL A 39 3.02 3.54 17.38
C VAL A 39 2.19 2.88 18.47
N ARG A 40 0.88 3.18 18.45
CA ARG A 40 -0.13 2.57 19.29
C ARG A 40 -1.47 2.66 18.56
N GLY A 41 -1.96 1.53 18.08
CA GLY A 41 -3.31 1.45 17.51
C GLY A 41 -4.35 1.38 18.64
N GLU A 42 -5.38 2.20 18.57
CA GLU A 42 -6.55 2.02 19.44
C GLU A 42 -7.53 1.07 18.76
N THR A 43 -7.70 -0.13 19.32
CA THR A 43 -8.65 -1.14 18.81
C THR A 43 -10.04 -1.02 19.46
N CYS A 44 -10.27 0.00 20.30
CA CYS A 44 -11.47 0.12 21.13
C CYS A 44 -12.55 1.03 20.55
N SER A 45 -12.28 1.75 19.46
CA SER A 45 -13.28 2.48 18.68
C SER A 45 -13.84 1.59 17.56
N PRO A 46 -15.08 1.84 17.09
CA PRO A 46 -15.67 1.09 15.98
C PRO A 46 -14.94 1.32 14.64
N ARG A 47 -14.00 2.27 14.59
CA ARG A 47 -13.13 2.58 13.46
C ARG A 47 -11.70 2.66 13.92
N THR A 48 -10.78 2.23 13.08
CA THR A 48 -9.35 2.24 13.36
C THR A 48 -8.81 3.67 13.29
N ASN A 49 -8.24 4.15 14.39
CA ASN A 49 -7.49 5.40 14.39
C ASN A 49 -6.34 5.33 15.40
N GLY A 50 -5.43 6.30 15.31
CA GLY A 50 -4.38 6.44 16.32
C GLY A 50 -3.13 7.13 15.81
N LEU A 51 -2.11 7.10 16.67
CA LEU A 51 -0.81 7.68 16.37
C LEU A 51 0.04 6.71 15.54
N ALA A 52 0.55 7.20 14.42
CA ALA A 52 1.47 6.48 13.56
C ALA A 52 2.78 7.25 13.35
N GLY A 53 3.88 6.51 13.28
CA GLY A 53 5.21 7.02 12.99
C GLY A 53 5.52 6.88 11.51
N THR A 54 6.17 7.88 10.93
CA THR A 54 6.57 7.88 9.52
C THR A 54 7.69 6.87 9.31
N ALA A 55 7.45 5.90 8.44
CA ALA A 55 8.45 4.92 8.00
C ALA A 55 9.16 5.38 6.72
N ILE A 56 8.40 5.98 5.79
CA ILE A 56 8.89 6.47 4.50
C ILE A 56 8.18 7.77 4.16
N ASP A 57 8.93 8.77 3.72
CA ASP A 57 8.42 10.00 3.12
C ASP A 57 9.43 10.49 2.08
N GLY A 58 9.20 10.16 0.81
CA GLY A 58 10.17 10.50 -0.23
C GLY A 58 9.84 10.01 -1.63
N ILE A 59 10.65 10.47 -2.59
CA ILE A 59 10.55 10.10 -4.01
C ILE A 59 11.55 9.00 -4.33
N PHE A 60 11.07 7.95 -4.99
CA PHE A 60 11.84 6.82 -5.47
C PHE A 60 11.86 6.80 -7.00
N ASN A 61 13.03 6.60 -7.58
CA ASN A 61 13.24 6.55 -9.02
C ASN A 61 13.78 5.17 -9.41
N ALA A 62 13.28 4.59 -10.49
CA ALA A 62 13.88 3.38 -11.06
C ALA A 62 15.21 3.71 -11.78
N PRO A 63 16.22 2.83 -11.71
CA PRO A 63 16.24 1.58 -10.95
C PRO A 63 16.43 1.83 -9.45
N CYS A 64 15.71 1.07 -8.63
CA CYS A 64 15.90 1.01 -7.18
C CYS A 64 15.82 -0.42 -6.67
N GLU A 65 16.36 -0.66 -5.48
CA GLU A 65 16.17 -1.90 -4.74
C GLU A 65 14.69 -2.09 -4.39
N PRO A 66 14.21 -3.35 -4.27
CA PRO A 66 12.87 -3.62 -3.75
C PRO A 66 12.75 -3.17 -2.29
N SER A 67 11.55 -2.76 -1.90
CA SER A 67 11.18 -2.53 -0.50
C SER A 67 10.38 -3.71 0.05
N VAL A 68 10.37 -3.83 1.38
CA VAL A 68 9.55 -4.81 2.10
C VAL A 68 8.84 -4.13 3.26
N LEU A 69 7.55 -4.42 3.40
CA LEU A 69 6.80 -4.16 4.62
C LEU A 69 6.43 -5.47 5.31
N PHE A 70 6.26 -5.38 6.62
CA PHE A 70 5.82 -6.45 7.51
C PHE A 70 4.48 -6.08 8.15
N PRO A 71 3.82 -7.02 8.85
CA PRO A 71 2.52 -6.75 9.48
C PRO A 71 2.49 -5.57 10.45
N ARG A 72 3.65 -5.14 11.01
CA ARG A 72 3.76 -4.07 12.01
C ARG A 72 4.99 -3.18 11.85
N SER A 73 5.70 -3.26 10.73
CA SER A 73 6.91 -2.48 10.49
C SER A 73 7.22 -2.35 9.00
N GLY A 74 8.02 -1.34 8.64
CA GLY A 74 8.44 -1.11 7.26
C GLY A 74 7.43 -0.31 6.43
N GLY A 75 6.46 0.34 7.10
CA GLY A 75 5.43 1.13 6.44
C GLY A 75 4.24 0.30 5.99
N ASN A 76 3.64 -0.45 6.92
CA ASN A 76 2.45 -1.28 6.65
C ASN A 76 1.28 -0.45 6.08
N ILE A 77 1.20 0.83 6.44
CA ILE A 77 0.20 1.74 5.92
C ILE A 77 0.86 2.69 4.94
N HIS A 78 0.54 2.63 3.66
CA HIS A 78 1.23 3.45 2.66
C HIS A 78 0.33 3.98 1.55
N SER A 79 0.84 4.99 0.85
CA SER A 79 0.27 5.54 -0.37
C SER A 79 1.36 5.68 -1.43
N PHE A 80 0.93 5.58 -2.69
CA PHE A 80 1.79 5.78 -3.84
C PHE A 80 1.26 6.95 -4.66
N THR A 81 2.07 7.95 -4.95
CA THR A 81 1.72 9.04 -5.88
C THR A 81 2.71 9.07 -7.03
N ALA A 82 2.24 8.71 -8.22
CA ALA A 82 3.10 8.61 -9.40
C ALA A 82 3.58 10.00 -9.86
N SER A 83 4.88 10.25 -9.78
CA SER A 83 5.48 11.51 -10.27
C SER A 83 5.61 11.50 -11.80
N THR A 84 5.91 10.34 -12.36
CA THR A 84 5.88 10.05 -13.81
C THR A 84 4.96 8.87 -14.05
N PRO A 85 4.66 8.47 -15.30
CA PRO A 85 4.13 7.13 -15.53
C PRO A 85 5.09 6.11 -14.92
N CYS A 86 4.57 5.19 -14.12
CA CYS A 86 5.38 4.21 -13.40
C CYS A 86 4.64 2.87 -13.28
N ALA A 87 5.40 1.80 -13.00
CA ALA A 87 4.83 0.50 -12.66
C ALA A 87 5.49 -0.06 -11.41
N ILE A 88 4.66 -0.58 -10.50
CA ILE A 88 5.10 -1.19 -9.24
C ILE A 88 4.64 -2.65 -9.25
N LEU A 89 5.57 -3.58 -9.06
CA LEU A 89 5.30 -5.00 -8.85
C LEU A 89 5.15 -5.24 -7.35
N ASP A 90 4.03 -5.83 -6.95
CA ASP A 90 3.77 -6.25 -5.57
C ASP A 90 3.58 -7.77 -5.45
N VAL A 91 4.26 -8.34 -4.46
CA VAL A 91 4.12 -9.73 -4.02
C VAL A 91 3.59 -9.73 -2.59
N LEU A 92 2.34 -10.13 -2.42
CA LEU A 92 1.60 -10.09 -1.16
C LEU A 92 1.59 -11.48 -0.53
N SER A 93 1.98 -11.60 0.75
CA SER A 93 2.00 -12.85 1.49
C SER A 93 1.45 -12.69 2.92
N PRO A 94 0.24 -13.21 3.23
CA PRO A 94 -0.78 -13.69 2.27
C PRO A 94 -1.40 -12.53 1.47
N PRO A 95 -2.23 -12.79 0.45
CA PRO A 95 -3.07 -11.76 -0.16
C PRO A 95 -4.21 -11.32 0.78
N TYR A 96 -4.81 -10.17 0.45
CA TYR A 96 -6.07 -9.72 1.02
C TYR A 96 -7.17 -10.79 0.87
N SER A 97 -8.09 -10.82 1.82
CA SER A 97 -9.25 -11.70 1.80
C SER A 97 -10.28 -11.20 2.80
N ASP A 98 -11.44 -10.76 2.31
CA ASP A 98 -12.55 -10.34 3.17
C ASP A 98 -13.02 -11.50 4.07
N ASP A 99 -13.15 -12.70 3.50
CA ASP A 99 -13.61 -13.91 4.19
C ASP A 99 -12.68 -14.34 5.34
N LEU A 100 -11.39 -14.08 5.20
CA LEU A 100 -10.38 -14.40 6.22
C LEU A 100 -10.01 -13.18 7.08
N GLY A 101 -10.83 -12.12 7.07
CA GLY A 101 -10.66 -10.96 7.94
C GLY A 101 -9.45 -10.09 7.61
N ARG A 102 -9.03 -10.06 6.34
CA ARG A 102 -7.96 -9.20 5.81
C ARG A 102 -8.48 -8.29 4.68
N PRO A 103 -9.50 -7.46 4.92
CA PRO A 103 -9.86 -6.41 3.97
C PRO A 103 -8.75 -5.34 3.94
N SER A 104 -8.65 -4.59 2.84
CA SER A 104 -7.85 -3.36 2.84
C SER A 104 -8.67 -2.23 3.49
N THR A 105 -8.04 -1.50 4.40
CA THR A 105 -8.60 -0.32 5.08
C THR A 105 -7.90 0.92 4.54
N TYR A 106 -8.66 1.99 4.28
CA TYR A 106 -8.11 3.26 3.80
C TYR A 106 -8.14 4.33 4.88
N PHE A 107 -7.14 5.21 4.88
CA PHE A 107 -6.92 6.18 5.93
C PHE A 107 -6.86 7.62 5.41
N LEU A 108 -7.03 8.56 6.32
CA LEU A 108 -6.60 9.95 6.24
C LEU A 108 -5.43 10.15 7.20
N ASP A 109 -4.42 10.89 6.78
CA ASP A 109 -3.30 11.29 7.63
C ASP A 109 -3.40 12.77 8.03
N PHE A 110 -3.20 13.03 9.32
CA PHE A 110 -3.13 14.36 9.90
C PHE A 110 -1.76 14.54 10.56
N PRO A 111 -0.77 15.12 9.85
CA PRO A 111 0.54 15.40 10.41
C PRO A 111 0.43 16.28 11.66
N ILE A 112 1.21 15.96 12.70
CA ILE A 112 1.17 16.69 13.97
C ILE A 112 2.28 17.76 13.95
N PRO A 113 1.96 19.07 13.86
CA PRO A 113 2.98 20.11 13.66
C PRO A 113 4.03 20.17 14.78
N SER A 114 3.63 19.86 16.02
CA SER A 114 4.51 19.85 17.19
C SER A 114 5.31 18.56 17.36
N LEU A 115 5.07 17.52 16.53
CA LEU A 115 5.73 16.23 16.63
C LEU A 115 6.12 15.71 15.23
N PRO A 116 7.21 16.26 14.64
CA PRO A 116 7.67 15.86 13.30
C PRO A 116 7.93 14.36 13.20
N GLY A 117 7.57 13.79 12.05
CA GLY A 117 7.66 12.34 11.82
C GLY A 117 6.49 11.54 12.36
N TYR A 118 5.47 12.18 12.94
CA TYR A 118 4.27 11.50 13.42
C TYR A 118 3.00 12.12 12.81
N ALA A 119 2.00 11.27 12.63
CA ALA A 119 0.67 11.67 12.17
C ALA A 119 -0.40 10.94 12.98
N TRP A 120 -1.55 11.59 13.13
CA TRP A 120 -2.77 10.91 13.53
C TRP A 120 -3.42 10.33 12.28
N LEU A 121 -3.71 9.03 12.26
CA LEU A 121 -4.39 8.38 11.15
C LEU A 121 -5.81 8.04 11.54
N GLU A 122 -6.75 8.25 10.61
CA GLU A 122 -8.17 7.91 10.80
C GLU A 122 -8.68 7.08 9.62
N GLU A 123 -9.31 5.94 9.92
CA GLU A 123 -10.01 5.14 8.93
C GLU A 123 -11.13 5.94 8.25
N ARG A 124 -11.19 5.86 6.92
CA ARG A 124 -12.21 6.53 6.11
C ARG A 124 -13.57 5.87 6.31
N GLU A 125 -14.62 6.69 6.32
CA GLU A 125 -16.01 6.18 6.40
C GLU A 125 -16.38 5.29 5.20
N VAL A 126 -15.85 5.64 4.04
CA VAL A 126 -16.09 4.92 2.79
C VAL A 126 -14.90 4.01 2.52
N LYS A 127 -15.18 2.71 2.39
CA LYS A 127 -14.17 1.67 2.13
C LYS A 127 -13.36 1.89 0.86
N LEU A 128 -13.89 2.61 -0.13
CA LEU A 128 -13.15 2.94 -1.34
C LEU A 128 -13.31 4.44 -1.63
N PRO A 129 -12.23 5.20 -1.82
CA PRO A 129 -12.33 6.59 -2.25
C PRO A 129 -13.09 6.69 -3.58
N CYS A 130 -14.04 7.61 -3.69
CA CYS A 130 -14.93 7.72 -4.86
C CYS A 130 -14.19 7.96 -6.18
N ASP A 131 -12.95 8.45 -6.12
CA ASP A 131 -12.07 8.75 -7.23
C ASP A 131 -11.06 7.62 -7.55
N LEU A 132 -10.99 6.57 -6.71
CA LEU A 132 -10.13 5.41 -6.95
C LEU A 132 -10.82 4.42 -7.89
N VAL A 133 -10.32 4.35 -9.13
CA VAL A 133 -10.73 3.37 -10.12
C VAL A 133 -9.53 2.51 -10.50
N VAL A 134 -9.53 1.25 -10.08
CA VAL A 134 -8.55 0.24 -10.47
C VAL A 134 -9.18 -0.65 -11.53
N LYS A 135 -8.58 -0.72 -12.73
CA LYS A 135 -9.05 -1.59 -13.81
C LYS A 135 -8.07 -2.74 -14.00
N GLY A 136 -8.58 -3.96 -13.85
CA GLY A 136 -7.82 -5.16 -14.19
C GLY A 136 -7.60 -5.28 -15.70
N ALA A 137 -6.46 -5.83 -16.08
CA ALA A 137 -6.13 -6.19 -17.45
C ALA A 137 -5.44 -7.57 -17.46
N PRO A 138 -5.60 -8.39 -18.52
CA PRO A 138 -4.89 -9.65 -18.63
C PRO A 138 -3.38 -9.40 -18.74
N TYR A 139 -2.60 -10.31 -18.16
CA TYR A 139 -1.15 -10.30 -18.32
C TYR A 139 -0.77 -10.78 -19.73
N LEU A 140 0.03 -9.98 -20.43
CA LEU A 140 0.46 -10.22 -21.82
C LEU A 140 1.97 -10.44 -21.95
N GLY A 141 2.67 -10.64 -20.83
CA GLY A 141 4.10 -10.91 -20.84
C GLY A 141 4.42 -12.39 -21.14
N PRO A 142 5.70 -12.79 -20.98
CA PRO A 142 6.11 -14.18 -21.14
C PRO A 142 5.30 -15.14 -20.26
N PRO A 143 5.00 -16.37 -20.72
CA PRO A 143 4.21 -17.32 -19.95
C PRO A 143 4.84 -17.58 -18.58
N LEU A 144 3.98 -17.71 -17.57
CA LEU A 144 4.38 -18.15 -16.24
C LEU A 144 4.19 -19.66 -16.19
N ASP A 145 5.23 -20.40 -15.79
CA ASP A 145 5.13 -21.82 -15.51
C ASP A 145 4.39 -22.01 -14.18
N VAL A 146 3.06 -22.06 -14.25
CA VAL A 146 2.22 -22.34 -13.07
C VAL A 146 2.02 -23.85 -12.99
N PRO A 147 2.48 -24.53 -11.91
CA PRO A 147 2.17 -25.94 -11.72
C PRO A 147 0.65 -26.16 -11.71
N VAL A 148 0.19 -27.24 -12.34
CA VAL A 148 -1.23 -27.52 -12.60
C VAL A 148 -2.07 -27.72 -11.32
N ASP A 149 -1.43 -27.88 -10.15
CA ASP A 149 -2.09 -28.24 -8.89
C ASP A 149 -2.73 -27.06 -8.13
N ASP A 150 -2.51 -25.79 -8.53
CA ASP A 150 -3.06 -24.60 -7.85
C ASP A 150 -4.37 -24.06 -8.50
N LEU A 151 -5.03 -24.83 -9.37
CA LEU A 151 -6.25 -24.44 -10.10
C LEU A 151 -7.56 -25.10 -9.58
N CYS A 152 -7.57 -25.66 -8.37
CA CYS A 152 -8.77 -26.24 -7.74
C CYS A 152 -9.34 -25.37 -6.61
#